data_AF-A0A2H6GSF5-F1
#
_entry.id   AF-A0A2H6GSF5-F1
#
_cell.length_a   1.000
_cell.length_b   1.000
_cell.length_c   1.000
_cell.angle_alpha   90.00
_cell.angle_beta   90.00
_cell.angle_gamma   90.00
#
_symmetry.space_group_name_H-M   'P 1'
#
loop_
_entity.id
_entity.type
_entity.pdbx_description
1 polymer ?
#
loop_
_entity_poly.entity_id
_entity_poly.type
_entity_poly.pdbx_seq_one_letter_code
_entity_poly.pdbx_strand_id
1 'polypeptide(L)'
;MILQTPNAESPWGSVHRYNDFTHEVGFNPNALTRLLSLTGFKKIDSRETGPIPLGHSIKSSIRYLIWQTIRAVLKIYNLAETGCVGSGVFTRVFLIKGKKE
;
A
#
# COMPACT_ATOMS: atom_id res chain seq x y z
N MET A 1 -9.89 -4.08 -13.82
CA MET A 1 -9.24 -2.78 -13.61
C MET A 1 -8.04 -2.95 -12.71
N ILE A 2 -6.94 -2.25 -13.01
CA ILE A 2 -5.73 -2.17 -12.19
C ILE A 2 -5.43 -0.69 -12.00
N LEU A 3 -5.22 -0.25 -10.76
CA LEU A 3 -4.87 1.12 -10.41
C LEU A 3 -3.57 1.14 -9.62
N GLN A 4 -2.79 2.21 -9.80
CA GLN A 4 -1.63 2.53 -8.99
C GLN A 4 -1.81 3.96 -8.45
N THR A 5 -1.73 4.14 -7.13
CA THR A 5 -1.98 5.44 -6.49
C THR A 5 -1.15 5.59 -5.21
N PRO A 6 -0.86 6.82 -4.76
CA PRO A 6 -0.30 7.04 -3.44
C PRO A 6 -1.14 6.41 -2.34
N ASN A 7 -0.46 5.91 -1.31
CA ASN A 7 -1.03 5.27 -0.14
C ASN A 7 -1.08 6.26 1.03
N ALA A 8 -2.28 6.76 1.31
CA ALA A 8 -2.52 7.66 2.44
C ALA A 8 -2.31 7.00 3.81
N GLU A 9 -2.37 5.66 3.90
CA GLU A 9 -2.11 4.90 5.14
C GLU A 9 -0.61 4.63 5.36
N SER A 10 0.25 4.85 4.36
CA SER A 10 1.69 4.69 4.58
C SER A 10 2.21 5.74 5.58
N PRO A 11 3.29 5.45 6.34
CA PRO A 11 3.90 6.43 7.25
C PRO A 11 4.35 7.74 6.57
N TRP A 12 4.45 7.74 5.23
CA TRP A 12 4.81 8.90 4.42
C TRP A 12 3.69 9.31 3.45
N GLY A 13 2.44 8.93 3.72
CA GLY A 13 1.30 9.27 2.86
C GLY A 13 1.08 10.78 2.74
N SER A 14 1.32 11.51 3.83
CA SER A 14 1.24 12.98 3.88
C SER A 14 2.23 13.65 2.92
N VAL A 15 3.41 13.07 2.72
CA VAL A 15 4.41 13.60 1.78
C VAL A 15 3.85 13.63 0.36
N HIS A 16 3.18 12.56 -0.08
CA HIS A 16 2.56 12.55 -1.41
C HIS A 16 1.33 13.45 -1.48
N ARG A 17 0.55 13.50 -0.41
CA ARG A 17 -0.66 14.35 -0.32
C ARG A 17 -0.35 15.84 -0.48
N TYR A 18 0.73 16.33 0.13
CA TYR A 18 1.04 17.76 0.19
C TYR A 18 2.14 18.22 -0.77
N ASN A 19 2.78 17.30 -1.51
CA ASN A 19 3.80 17.65 -2.50
C ASN A 19 3.22 17.99 -3.88
N ASP A 20 1.96 17.62 -4.14
CA ASP A 20 1.29 17.86 -5.42
C ASP A 20 -0.15 18.36 -5.18
N PHE A 21 -0.39 19.63 -5.49
CA PHE A 21 -1.70 20.26 -5.29
C PHE A 21 -2.82 19.66 -6.15
N THR A 22 -2.50 18.90 -7.20
CA THR A 22 -3.52 18.23 -8.02
C THR A 22 -4.13 17.00 -7.32
N HIS A 23 -3.49 16.49 -6.25
CA HIS A 23 -4.04 15.38 -5.47
C HIS A 23 -5.17 15.86 -4.55
N GLU A 24 -6.40 15.85 -5.05
CA GLU A 24 -7.60 16.26 -4.30
C GLU A 24 -8.05 15.23 -3.26
N VAL A 25 -7.83 13.92 -3.48
CA VAL A 25 -8.20 12.85 -2.52
C VAL A 25 -7.03 11.88 -2.29
N GLY A 26 -6.78 11.53 -1.02
CA GLY A 26 -5.80 10.51 -0.64
C GLY A 26 -6.48 9.17 -0.40
N PHE A 27 -6.18 8.17 -1.24
CA PHE A 27 -6.72 6.82 -1.07
C PHE A 27 -5.84 5.96 -0.16
N ASN A 28 -6.47 5.12 0.65
CA ASN A 28 -5.85 3.96 1.29
C ASN A 28 -6.50 2.67 0.78
N PRO A 29 -5.87 1.49 0.99
CA PRO A 29 -6.40 0.22 0.52
C PRO A 29 -7.84 -0.07 0.96
N ASN A 30 -8.21 0.29 2.20
CA ASN A 30 -9.56 0.03 2.73
C ASN A 30 -10.62 0.87 1.99
N ALA A 31 -10.40 2.19 1.91
CA ALA A 31 -11.32 3.13 1.28
C ALA A 31 -11.52 2.81 -0.21
N LEU A 32 -10.42 2.54 -0.93
CA LEU A 32 -10.49 2.22 -2.35
C LEU A 32 -11.12 0.84 -2.60
N THR A 33 -10.88 -0.14 -1.72
CA THR A 33 -11.58 -1.44 -1.79
C THR A 33 -13.10 -1.26 -1.64
N ARG A 34 -13.55 -0.47 -0.67
CA ARG A 34 -14.98 -0.19 -0.47
C ARG A 34 -15.60 0.52 -1.67
N LEU A 35 -14.91 1.54 -2.21
CA LEU A 35 -15.37 2.27 -3.39
C LEU A 35 -15.52 1.34 -4.61
N LEU A 36 -14.52 0.50 -4.87
CA LEU A 36 -14.57 -0.46 -5.96
C LEU A 36 -15.73 -1.45 -5.79
N SER A 37 -15.93 -1.98 -4.58
CA SER A 37 -17.06 -2.86 -4.28
C SER A 37 -18.41 -2.19 -4.56
N LEU A 38 -18.58 -0.91 -4.18
CA LEU A 38 -19.82 -0.16 -4.44
C LEU A 38 -20.11 0.02 -5.93
N THR A 39 -19.07 0.10 -6.76
CA THR A 39 -19.19 0.21 -8.22
C THR A 39 -19.30 -1.13 -8.96
N GLY A 40 -19.45 -2.24 -8.22
CA GLY A 40 -19.65 -3.59 -8.78
C GLY A 40 -18.38 -4.36 -9.10
N PHE A 41 -17.19 -3.90 -8.69
CA PHE A 41 -15.99 -4.73 -8.77
C PHE A 41 -15.99 -5.82 -7.69
N LYS A 42 -15.50 -6.99 -8.07
CA LYS A 42 -15.29 -8.17 -7.21
C LYS A 42 -13.83 -8.59 -7.25
N LYS A 43 -13.45 -9.52 -6.36
CA LYS A 43 -12.08 -10.07 -6.23
C LYS A 43 -11.03 -8.95 -6.12
N ILE A 44 -11.30 -7.99 -5.22
CA ILE A 44 -10.47 -6.81 -5.03
C ILE A 44 -9.29 -7.17 -4.12
N ASP A 45 -8.08 -6.82 -4.55
CA ASP A 45 -6.83 -7.14 -3.83
C ASP A 45 -5.86 -5.96 -3.95
N SER A 46 -5.25 -5.57 -2.83
CA SER A 46 -4.26 -4.50 -2.75
C SER A 46 -2.87 -5.06 -2.46
N ARG A 47 -1.83 -4.49 -3.08
CA ARG A 47 -0.44 -4.97 -2.94
C ARG A 47 0.53 -3.82 -2.83
N GLU A 48 1.59 -4.08 -2.07
CA GLU A 48 2.74 -3.19 -1.97
C GLU A 48 3.55 -3.16 -3.27
N THR A 49 4.14 -2.00 -3.57
CA THR A 49 5.09 -1.81 -4.67
C THR A 49 6.51 -1.65 -4.11
N GLY A 50 6.95 -2.64 -3.35
CA GLY A 50 8.24 -2.63 -2.65
C GLY A 50 9.41 -3.16 -3.50
N PRO A 51 10.62 -3.24 -2.93
CA PRO A 51 11.78 -3.83 -3.60
C PRO A 51 11.51 -5.27 -4.05
N ILE A 52 12.08 -5.67 -5.19
CA ILE A 52 11.88 -7.02 -5.75
C ILE A 52 12.79 -8.03 -5.01
N PRO A 53 12.26 -9.15 -4.51
CA PRO A 53 13.02 -10.10 -3.69
C PRO A 53 14.10 -10.87 -4.46
N LEU A 54 13.79 -11.38 -5.66
CA LEU A 54 14.65 -12.30 -6.41
C LEU A 54 14.70 -11.90 -7.89
N GLY A 55 15.86 -12.10 -8.53
CA GLY A 55 16.00 -12.04 -9.99
C GLY A 55 16.44 -10.71 -10.60
N HIS A 56 16.53 -9.62 -9.84
CA HIS A 56 16.98 -8.32 -10.37
C HIS A 56 18.46 -8.03 -10.07
N SER A 57 18.89 -8.10 -8.81
CA SER A 57 20.28 -7.87 -8.37
C SER A 57 20.42 -8.18 -6.87
N ILE A 58 21.61 -8.55 -6.41
CA ILE A 58 21.95 -8.71 -4.98
C ILE A 58 21.54 -7.45 -4.18
N LYS A 59 21.76 -6.26 -4.75
CA LYS A 59 21.37 -4.99 -4.12
C LYS A 59 19.84 -4.91 -3.91
N SER A 60 19.04 -5.43 -4.85
CA SER A 60 17.59 -5.48 -4.71
C SER A 60 17.16 -6.45 -3.61
N SER A 61 17.80 -7.62 -3.54
CA SER A 61 17.52 -8.61 -2.50
C SER A 61 17.85 -8.07 -1.10
N ILE A 62 18.96 -7.36 -0.92
CA ILE A 62 19.28 -6.68 0.34
C ILE A 62 18.21 -5.64 0.70
N ARG A 63 17.81 -4.79 -0.25
CA ARG A 63 16.73 -3.81 -0.05
C ARG A 63 15.41 -4.48 0.33
N TYR A 64 15.10 -5.63 -0.27
CA TYR A 64 13.91 -6.41 0.07
C TYR A 64 13.97 -6.91 1.51
N LEU A 65 15.10 -7.50 1.95
CA LEU A 65 15.26 -7.96 3.34
C LEU A 65 15.11 -6.82 4.34
N ILE A 66 15.78 -5.69 4.10
CA ILE A 66 15.64 -4.48 4.92
C ILE A 66 14.17 -4.04 4.96
N TRP A 67 13.48 -4.04 3.81
CA TRP A 67 12.07 -3.69 3.74
C TRP A 67 11.16 -4.64 4.52
N GLN A 68 11.44 -5.96 4.51
CA GLN A 68 10.68 -6.92 5.31
C GLN A 68 10.82 -6.65 6.81
N THR A 69 12.02 -6.29 7.28
CA THR A 69 12.25 -5.89 8.67
C THR A 69 11.46 -4.63 9.02
N ILE A 70 11.52 -3.59 8.17
CA ILE A 70 10.75 -2.35 8.38
C ILE A 70 9.25 -2.65 8.44
N ARG A 71 8.70 -3.46 7.52
CA ARG A 71 7.30 -3.88 7.55
C ARG A 71 6.92 -4.58 8.85
N ALA A 72 7.76 -5.47 9.36
CA ALA A 72 7.48 -6.16 10.61
C ALA A 72 7.39 -5.17 11.77
N VAL A 73 8.32 -4.21 11.85
CA VAL A 73 8.28 -3.13 12.86
C VAL A 73 7.02 -2.29 12.74
N LEU A 74 6.63 -1.87 11.53
CA LEU A 74 5.40 -1.09 11.31
C LEU A 74 4.13 -1.86 11.73
N LYS A 75 4.08 -3.16 11.47
CA LYS A 75 2.96 -4.01 11.93
C LYS A 75 2.90 -4.08 13.45
N ILE A 76 4.05 -4.28 14.10
CA ILE A 76 4.13 -4.32 15.57
C ILE A 76 3.72 -2.96 16.15
N TYR A 77 4.19 -1.87 15.56
CA TYR A 77 3.81 -0.51 15.94
C TYR A 77 2.29 -0.32 15.89
N ASN A 78 1.65 -0.62 14.74
CA ASN A 78 0.21 -0.50 14.61
C ASN A 78 -0.55 -1.43 15.56
N LEU A 79 -0.08 -2.65 15.74
CA LEU A 79 -0.69 -3.62 16.65
C LEU A 79 -0.62 -3.13 18.11
N ALA A 80 0.51 -2.56 18.52
CA ALA A 80 0.69 -2.02 19.87
C ALA A 80 -0.18 -0.77 20.12
N GLU A 81 -0.29 0.13 19.15
CA GLU A 81 -1.06 1.36 19.28
C GLU A 81 -2.58 1.14 19.13
N THR A 82 -2.99 0.34 18.15
CA THR A 82 -4.39 0.27 17.68
C THR A 82 -5.05 -1.09 17.88
N GLY A 83 -4.29 -2.12 18.29
CA GLY A 83 -4.78 -3.50 18.34
C GLY A 83 -5.00 -4.15 16.97
N CYS A 84 -4.64 -3.48 15.87
CA CYS A 84 -4.79 -3.96 14.50
C CYS A 84 -3.51 -3.68 13.69
N VAL A 85 -3.21 -4.53 12.71
CA VAL A 85 -2.04 -4.32 11.82
C VAL A 85 -2.30 -3.28 10.71
N GLY A 86 -3.55 -2.84 10.53
CA GLY A 86 -3.97 -1.99 9.40
C GLY A 86 -4.18 -2.80 8.12
N SER A 87 -4.06 -2.17 6.94
CA SER A 87 -4.19 -2.86 5.65
C SER A 87 -3.04 -3.82 5.32
N GLY A 88 -1.93 -3.73 6.05
CA GLY A 88 -0.71 -4.49 5.75
C GLY A 88 0.06 -4.01 4.51
N VAL A 89 -0.32 -2.85 3.95
CA VAL A 89 0.33 -2.20 2.80
C VAL A 89 1.03 -0.93 3.29
N PHE A 90 2.35 -0.93 3.34
CA PHE A 90 3.14 0.15 3.94
C PHE A 90 3.97 0.94 2.93
N THR A 91 4.02 0.50 1.67
CA THR A 91 4.67 1.26 0.61
C THR A 91 3.91 2.55 0.32
N ARG A 92 4.65 3.60 -0.05
CA ARG A 92 4.09 4.93 -0.32
C ARG A 92 3.14 5.00 -1.51
N VAL A 93 3.29 4.05 -2.42
CA VAL A 93 2.40 3.80 -3.55
C VAL A 93 1.94 2.35 -3.42
N PHE A 94 0.70 2.07 -3.80
CA PHE A 94 0.18 0.71 -3.82
C PHE A 94 -0.53 0.42 -5.13
N LEU A 95 -0.61 -0.87 -5.45
CA LEU A 95 -1.42 -1.39 -6.55
C LEU A 95 -2.73 -1.94 -5.98
N ILE A 96 -3.83 -1.69 -6.66
CA ILE A 96 -5.10 -2.37 -6.39
C ILE A 96 -5.66 -2.91 -7.70
N LYS A 97 -6.22 -4.11 -7.66
CA LYS A 97 -6.90 -4.72 -8.80
C LYS A 97 -8.30 -5.14 -8.41
N GLY A 98 -9.23 -5.09 -9.36
CA GLY A 98 -10.59 -5.61 -9.23
C GLY A 98 -11.12 -6.11 -10.58
N LYS A 99 -11.97 -7.12 -10.57
CA LYS A 99 -12.65 -7.66 -11.76
C LYS A 99 -14.11 -7.25 -11.74
N LYS A 100 -14.60 -6.65 -12.83
CA LYS A 100 -16.02 -6.34 -13.00
C LYS A 100 -16.64 -7.54 -13.71
N GLU A 101 -17.72 -8.07 -13.16
CA GLU A 101 -18.58 -9.05 -13.84
C GLU A 101 -19.55 -8.32 -14.78
#